data_AF-A0A413N6U8-F1
#
_entry.id   AF-A0A413N6U8-F1
#
_cell.length_a   1.000
_cell.length_b   1.000
_cell.length_c   1.000
_cell.angle_alpha   90.00
_cell.angle_beta   90.00
_cell.angle_gamma   90.00
#
_symmetry.space_group_name_H-M   'P 1'
#
loop_
_entity.id
_entity.type
_entity.pdbx_description
1 polymer ?
#
loop_
_entity_poly.entity_id
_entity_poly.type
_entity_poly.pdbx_seq_one_letter_code
_entity_poly.pdbx_strand_id
1 'polypeptide(L)' 'MEFDRYHTVLRAAQNVTFSKNTAAKLVGGQRRLENLVAEDRIRAIKTTDKQNGRWECNGSDVIRYTIDPILKH' A
#
# COMPACT_ATOMS: atom_id res chain seq x y z
N MET A 1 -6.17 -12.58 -23.97
CA MET A 1 -6.67 -11.35 -23.31
C MET A 1 -5.44 -10.60 -22.81
N GLU A 2 -5.10 -9.50 -23.46
CA GLU A 2 -3.94 -8.68 -23.09
C GLU A 2 -4.33 -7.81 -21.90
N PHE A 3 -3.54 -7.84 -20.83
CA PHE A 3 -3.78 -7.01 -19.65
C PHE A 3 -3.18 -5.63 -19.90
N ASP A 4 -3.91 -4.57 -19.55
CA ASP A 4 -3.36 -3.22 -19.62
C ASP A 4 -2.11 -3.06 -18.72
N ARG A 5 -1.41 -1.93 -18.91
CA ARG A 5 -0.19 -1.64 -18.16
C ARG A 5 -0.44 -1.61 -16.64
N TYR A 6 -1.61 -1.14 -16.22
CA TYR A 6 -1.97 -1.02 -14.81
C TYR A 6 -2.10 -2.40 -14.14
N HIS A 7 -2.83 -3.33 -14.76
CA HIS A 7 -3.00 -4.70 -14.28
C HIS A 7 -1.66 -5.44 -14.22
N THR A 8 -0.81 -5.21 -15.23
CA THR A 8 0.55 -5.77 -15.25
C THR A 8 1.38 -5.30 -14.07
N VAL A 9 1.33 -4.00 -13.74
CA VAL A 9 2.04 -3.43 -12.58
C VAL A 9 1.51 -4.01 -11.26
N LEU A 10 0.18 -4.09 -11.10
CA LEU A 10 -0.41 -4.68 -9.89
C LEU A 10 0.03 -6.13 -9.67
N ARG A 11 0.03 -6.95 -10.74
CA ARG A 11 0.49 -8.35 -10.65
C ARG A 11 1.96 -8.45 -10.28
N ALA A 12 2.82 -7.65 -10.90
CA ALA A 12 4.25 -7.64 -10.58
C ALA A 12 4.51 -7.22 -9.12
N ALA A 13 3.68 -6.35 -8.56
CA ALA A 13 3.80 -5.88 -7.19
C ALA A 13 3.18 -6.81 -6.14
N GLN A 14 2.48 -7.88 -6.54
CA GLN A 14 1.77 -8.79 -5.62
C GLN A 14 2.68 -9.39 -4.53
N ASN A 15 3.93 -9.70 -4.88
CA ASN A 15 4.92 -10.30 -3.97
C ASN A 15 5.98 -9.30 -3.49
N VAL A 16 5.77 -8.01 -3.76
CA VAL A 16 6.63 -6.92 -3.28
C VAL A 16 5.97 -6.31 -2.05
N THR A 17 6.79 -5.88 -1.09
CA THR A 17 6.31 -5.20 0.11
C THR A 17 6.90 -3.81 0.23
N PHE A 18 6.09 -2.87 0.72
CA PHE A 18 6.53 -1.53 1.11
C PHE A 18 6.63 -1.40 2.62
N SER A 19 7.59 -0.59 3.08
CA SER A 19 7.62 -0.14 4.47
C SER A 19 6.40 0.72 4.79
N LYS A 20 6.06 0.86 6.08
CA LYS A 20 5.00 1.78 6.56
C LYS A 20 5.15 3.18 5.98
N ASN A 21 6.37 3.72 6.00
CA ASN A 21 6.67 5.08 5.56
C ASN A 21 6.47 5.24 4.05
N THR A 22 6.93 4.26 3.26
CA THR A 22 6.74 4.30 1.79
C THR A 22 5.27 4.16 1.43
N ALA A 23 4.57 3.20 2.04
CA ALA A 23 3.15 2.98 1.79
C ALA A 23 2.32 4.22 2.17
N ALA A 24 2.59 4.83 3.33
CA ALA A 24 1.90 6.02 3.79
C ALA A 24 2.05 7.20 2.80
N LYS A 25 3.25 7.40 2.24
CA LYS A 25 3.47 8.45 1.23
C LYS A 25 2.63 8.22 -0.03
N LEU A 26 2.55 6.98 -0.51
CA LEU A 26 1.82 6.61 -1.73
C LEU A 26 0.30 6.76 -1.56
N VAL A 27 -0.25 6.28 -0.46
CA VAL A 27 -1.71 6.32 -0.22
C VAL A 27 -2.22 7.65 0.32
N GLY A 28 -1.32 8.60 0.58
CA GLY A 28 -1.68 9.96 0.98
C GLY A 28 -1.64 10.26 2.48
N GLY A 29 -1.09 9.37 3.30
CA GLY A 29 -0.78 9.63 4.71
C GLY A 29 -0.84 8.37 5.58
N GLN A 30 -0.23 8.45 6.76
CA GLN A 30 -0.19 7.33 7.70
C GLN A 30 -1.58 6.95 8.22
N ARG A 31 -2.40 7.93 8.61
CA ARG A 31 -3.76 7.66 9.10
C ARG A 31 -4.62 6.95 8.05
N ARG A 32 -4.50 7.34 6.78
CA ARG A 32 -5.21 6.69 5.68
C ARG A 32 -4.70 5.27 5.46
N LEU A 33 -3.39 5.05 5.48
CA LEU A 33 -2.81 3.70 5.43
C LEU A 33 -3.36 2.81 6.54
N GLU A 34 -3.36 3.29 7.78
CA GLU A 34 -3.82 2.53 8.95
C GLU A 34 -5.32 2.16 8.82
N ASN A 35 -6.16 3.09 8.36
CA ASN A 35 -7.56 2.81 8.09
C ASN A 35 -7.73 1.75 6.99
N LEU A 36 -7.00 1.87 5.87
CA LEU A 36 -7.06 0.91 4.78
C LEU A 36 -6.62 -0.49 5.21
N VAL A 37 -5.64 -0.59 6.11
CA VAL A 37 -5.21 -1.87 6.68
C VAL A 37 -6.26 -2.40 7.66
N ALA A 38 -6.83 -1.56 8.52
CA ALA A 38 -7.89 -1.95 9.46
C ALA A 38 -9.19 -2.41 8.76
N GLU A 39 -9.44 -1.92 7.54
CA GLU A 39 -10.54 -2.33 6.67
C GLU A 39 -10.19 -3.53 5.75
N ASP A 40 -9.06 -4.20 5.96
CA ASP A 40 -8.55 -5.31 5.13
C ASP A 40 -8.38 -4.99 3.63
N ARG A 41 -8.30 -3.70 3.27
CA ARG A 41 -8.07 -3.25 1.88
C ARG A 41 -6.60 -3.28 1.48
N ILE A 42 -5.70 -3.14 2.46
CA ILE A 42 -4.26 -3.31 2.29
C ILE A 42 -3.80 -4.42 3.23
N ARG A 43 -3.28 -5.51 2.67
CA ARG A 43 -2.65 -6.55 3.48
C ARG A 43 -1.34 -6.01 4.03
N ALA A 44 -1.16 -6.07 5.35
CA ALA A 44 0.09 -5.67 5.99
C ALA A 44 0.44 -6.60 7.15
N ILE A 45 1.71 -6.96 7.26
CA ILE A 45 2.23 -7.72 8.39
C ILE A 45 3.02 -6.76 9.27
N LYS A 46 2.66 -6.73 10.55
CA LYS A 46 3.45 -6.05 11.59
C LYS A 46 4.45 -7.06 12.12
N THR A 47 5.72 -6.92 11.75
CA THR A 47 6.75 -7.93 12.09
C THR A 47 7.14 -7.93 13.57
N THR A 48 6.65 -6.95 14.33
CA THR A 48 6.95 -6.74 15.74
C THR A 48 5.76 -6.11 16.44
N ASP A 49 5.41 -6.57 17.64
CA ASP A 49 4.20 -6.11 18.34
C ASP A 49 4.30 -4.67 18.92
N LYS A 50 5.45 -4.00 18.75
CA LYS A 50 5.66 -2.62 19.25
C LYS A 50 4.85 -1.60 18.44
N GLN A 51 4.48 -0.46 19.02
CA GLN A 51 3.80 0.63 18.29
C GLN A 51 4.58 1.10 17.04
N ASN A 52 5.92 1.08 17.12
CA ASN A 52 6.83 1.38 16.00
C ASN A 52 7.31 0.12 15.27
N GLY A 53 6.54 -0.96 15.35
CA GLY A 53 6.90 -2.21 14.69
C GLY A 53 7.06 -2.00 13.19
N ARG A 54 7.98 -2.73 12.57
CA ARG A 54 8.18 -2.67 11.11
C ARG A 54 6.94 -3.25 10.42
N TRP A 55 6.43 -2.53 9.42
CA TRP A 55 5.32 -2.99 8.59
C TRP A 55 5.86 -3.44 7.25
N GLU A 56 5.25 -4.50 6.75
CA GLU A 56 5.40 -4.98 5.39
C GLU A 56 4.01 -4.93 4.74
N CYS A 57 3.74 -3.83 4.04
CA CYS A 57 2.48 -3.60 3.33
C CYS A 57 2.57 -4.17 1.92
N ASN A 58 1.56 -4.91 1.49
CA ASN A 58 1.52 -5.52 0.17
C ASN A 58 1.56 -4.47 -0.95
N GLY A 59 2.45 -4.67 -1.92
CA GLY A 59 2.74 -3.72 -2.98
C GLY A 59 1.57 -3.50 -3.94
N SER A 60 0.86 -4.55 -4.34
CA SER A 60 -0.30 -4.40 -5.24
C SER A 60 -1.41 -3.58 -4.60
N ASP A 61 -1.67 -3.84 -3.30
CA ASP A 61 -2.74 -3.17 -2.58
C ASP A 61 -2.41 -1.69 -2.37
N VAL A 62 -1.15 -1.39 -1.99
CA VAL A 62 -0.68 -0.01 -1.86
C VAL A 62 -0.78 0.74 -3.19
N ILE A 63 -0.31 0.14 -4.29
CA ILE A 63 -0.38 0.77 -5.62
C ILE A 63 -1.83 1.04 -6.00
N ARG A 64 -2.75 0.10 -5.75
CA ARG A 64 -4.19 0.26 -6.02
C ARG A 64 -4.82 1.47 -5.32
N TYR A 65 -4.36 1.81 -4.12
CA TYR A 65 -4.86 2.95 -3.33
C TYR A 65 -3.96 4.19 -3.38
N THR A 66 -2.99 4.22 -4.30
CA THR A 66 -2.13 5.39 -4.52
C THR A 66 -2.99 6.59 -4.89
N ILE A 67 -2.67 7.74 -4.32
CA ILE A 67 -3.28 9.01 -4.73
C ILE A 67 -2.34 9.76 -5.67
N ASP A 68 -2.92 10.48 -6.61
CA ASP A 68 -2.17 11.47 -7.36
C ASP A 68 -1.89 12.67 -6.44
N PRO A 69 -0.62 13.00 -6.14
CA PRO A 69 -0.29 14.13 -5.29
C PRO A 69 -0.67 15.49 -5.91
N ILE A 70 -0.85 15.56 -7.24
CA ILE A 70 -1.22 16.77 -7.98
C ILE A 70 -2.74 17.04 -7.89
N LEU A 71 -3.55 15.99 -7.75
CA LEU A 71 -5.01 16.08 -7.70
C LEU A 71 -5.57 16.18 -6.27
N LYS A 72 -4.76 16.61 -5.29
CA LYS A 72 -5.24 16.81 -3.92
C LYS A 72 -6.23 17.98 -3.87
N HIS A 73 -7.52 17.66 -3.79
CA HIS A 73 -8.58 18.58 -3.37
C HIS A 73 -8.50 18.87 -1.87
#